data_AF-F4PV71-F1
#
_entry.id   AF-F4PV71-F1
#
_cell.length_a   1.000
_cell.length_b   1.000
_cell.length_c   1.000
_cell.angle_alpha   90.00
_cell.angle_beta   90.00
_cell.angle_gamma   90.00
#
_symmetry.space_group_name_H-M   'P 1'
#
loop_
_entity.id
_entity.type
_entity.pdbx_description
1 polymer ?
#
loop_
_entity_poly.entity_id
_entity_poly.type
_entity_poly.pdbx_seq_one_letter_code
_entity_poly.pdbx_strand_id
1 'polypeptide(L)'
;MINSYIDYITGVDDPKTSSDRTLFEVVSVTTLLGFIAFSITGMFVLTFYLTTLCHGETEWMAKMFVMYLASLLFNSCTYTPLKYIALGPIPFVMYATFTWGIYHCLFTNSLPTPMQSILFAPQLIFLTTCFLAGYHRDIEEDEKAGIKTIITMLGKKNSIIFLSFLALLFFVSMTFLAFYGQNNLILSTLVALPKSFKIFKEGYYSSTSQFNYQVLAALRVGCGFYIGAIGIGGFKHLI
;
A
#
# COMPACT_ATOMS: atom_id res chain seq x y z
N MET A 1 -7.40 6.93 -10.02
CA MET A 1 -7.81 7.70 -11.22
C MET A 1 -7.41 7.01 -12.51
N ILE A 2 -6.11 6.80 -12.79
CA ILE A 2 -5.69 6.05 -13.99
C ILE A 2 -6.25 4.63 -13.99
N ASN A 3 -6.20 3.93 -12.85
CA ASN A 3 -6.81 2.58 -12.73
C ASN A 3 -8.29 2.57 -13.14
N SER A 4 -9.10 3.45 -12.54
CA SER A 4 -10.54 3.56 -12.84
C SER A 4 -10.80 3.94 -14.30
N TYR A 5 -9.94 4.77 -14.90
CA TYR A 5 -10.03 5.06 -16.33
C TYR A 5 -9.74 3.83 -17.19
N ILE A 6 -8.70 3.05 -16.86
CA ILE A 6 -8.35 1.82 -17.56
C ILE A 6 -9.47 0.78 -17.40
N ASP A 7 -9.95 0.54 -16.19
CA ASP A 7 -11.03 -0.42 -15.90
C ASP A 7 -12.35 -0.02 -16.62
N TYR A 8 -12.61 1.28 -16.81
CA TYR A 8 -13.73 1.77 -17.62
C TYR A 8 -13.56 1.48 -19.12
N ILE A 9 -12.40 1.81 -19.71
CA ILE A 9 -12.18 1.59 -21.15
C ILE A 9 -12.05 0.11 -21.51
N THR A 10 -11.61 -0.73 -20.57
CA THR A 10 -11.54 -2.19 -20.76
C THR A 10 -12.90 -2.88 -20.53
N GLY A 11 -13.91 -2.14 -20.06
CA GLY A 11 -15.25 -2.67 -19.79
C GLY A 11 -15.33 -3.56 -18.54
N VAL A 12 -14.32 -3.48 -17.67
CA VAL A 12 -14.29 -4.20 -16.39
C VAL A 12 -15.25 -3.54 -15.39
N ASP A 13 -15.23 -2.20 -15.32
CA ASP A 13 -16.18 -1.44 -14.51
C ASP A 13 -17.50 -1.24 -15.28
N ASP A 14 -18.55 -1.95 -14.88
CA ASP A 14 -19.92 -1.73 -15.36
C ASP A 14 -20.65 -0.72 -14.45
N PRO A 15 -21.26 0.35 -15.00
CA PRO A 15 -22.05 1.34 -14.24
C PRO A 15 -23.12 0.77 -13.30
N LYS A 16 -23.63 -0.42 -13.61
CA LYS A 16 -24.70 -1.10 -12.87
C LYS A 16 -24.21 -2.10 -11.83
N THR A 17 -22.98 -2.59 -11.94
CA THR A 17 -22.50 -3.71 -11.10
C THR A 17 -21.19 -3.45 -10.36
N SER A 18 -20.42 -2.42 -10.72
CA SER A 18 -19.16 -2.10 -10.04
C SER A 18 -19.39 -1.65 -8.60
N SER A 19 -18.57 -2.17 -7.69
CA SER A 19 -18.53 -1.77 -6.28
C SER A 19 -17.95 -0.37 -6.05
N ASP A 20 -17.16 0.17 -6.99
CA ASP A 20 -16.69 1.57 -6.97
C ASP A 20 -17.41 2.39 -8.05
N ARG A 21 -18.42 3.14 -7.61
CA ARG A 21 -19.29 3.92 -8.52
C ARG A 21 -18.86 5.36 -8.69
N THR A 22 -17.71 5.76 -8.15
CA THR A 22 -17.23 7.15 -8.18
C THR A 22 -17.17 7.72 -9.60
N LEU A 23 -16.77 6.89 -10.56
CA LEU A 23 -16.64 7.23 -11.98
C LEU A 23 -17.98 7.32 -12.72
N PHE A 24 -19.06 6.81 -12.13
CA PHE A 24 -20.40 6.77 -12.74
C PHE A 24 -21.38 7.74 -12.09
N GLU A 25 -21.23 7.98 -10.79
CA GLU A 25 -22.18 8.80 -10.02
C GLU A 25 -21.68 10.22 -9.75
N VAL A 26 -20.36 10.44 -9.74
CA VAL A 26 -19.78 11.69 -9.20
C VAL A 26 -18.94 12.45 -10.22
N VAL A 27 -18.20 11.75 -11.10
CA VAL A 27 -17.19 12.38 -11.97
C VAL A 27 -17.33 11.91 -13.41
N SER A 28 -17.48 12.85 -14.36
CA SER A 28 -17.48 12.52 -15.79
C SER A 28 -16.10 12.05 -16.29
N VAL A 29 -16.03 11.26 -17.36
CA VAL A 29 -14.76 10.80 -17.96
C VAL A 29 -13.86 11.98 -18.35
N THR A 30 -14.43 13.05 -18.91
CA THR A 30 -13.68 14.26 -19.26
C THR A 30 -13.08 14.93 -18.03
N THR A 31 -13.85 15.02 -16.94
CA THR A 31 -13.38 15.56 -15.66
C THR A 31 -12.26 14.70 -15.07
N LEU A 32 -12.40 13.37 -15.12
CA LEU A 32 -11.38 12.43 -14.67
C LEU A 32 -10.08 12.59 -15.45
N LEU A 33 -10.15 12.70 -16.79
CA LEU A 33 -8.98 12.96 -17.63
C LEU A 33 -8.32 14.30 -17.29
N GLY A 34 -9.12 15.32 -17.01
CA GLY A 34 -8.64 16.60 -16.49
C GLY A 34 -7.87 16.45 -15.17
N PHE A 35 -8.38 15.68 -14.22
CA PHE A 35 -7.68 15.41 -12.96
C PHE A 35 -6.40 14.59 -13.14
N ILE A 36 -6.39 13.61 -14.06
CA ILE A 36 -5.19 12.84 -14.41
C ILE A 36 -4.13 13.77 -15.00
N ALA A 37 -4.49 14.59 -16.00
CA ALA A 37 -3.59 15.54 -16.63
C ALA A 37 -3.05 16.58 -15.64
N PHE A 38 -3.92 17.13 -14.78
CA PHE A 38 -3.54 18.05 -13.72
C PHE A 38 -2.57 17.40 -12.73
N SER A 39 -2.83 16.17 -12.31
CA SER A 39 -1.96 15.44 -11.37
C SER A 39 -0.58 15.19 -11.97
N ILE A 40 -0.52 14.67 -13.20
CA ILE A 40 0.75 14.42 -13.91
C ILE A 40 1.54 15.72 -14.07
N THR A 41 0.87 16.78 -14.54
CA THR A 41 1.51 18.10 -14.71
C THR A 41 2.04 18.63 -13.38
N GLY A 42 1.24 18.55 -12.32
CA GLY A 42 1.65 18.95 -10.97
C GLY A 42 2.87 18.17 -10.47
N MET A 43 2.95 16.86 -10.75
CA MET A 43 4.12 16.04 -10.40
C MET A 43 5.38 16.48 -11.14
N PHE A 44 5.29 16.81 -12.43
CA PHE A 44 6.42 17.34 -13.20
C PHE A 44 6.88 18.71 -12.67
N VAL A 45 5.94 19.63 -12.47
CA VAL A 45 6.24 20.99 -11.96
C VAL A 45 6.86 20.92 -10.56
N LEU A 46 6.29 20.11 -9.67
CA LEU A 46 6.80 19.94 -8.31
C LEU A 46 8.19 19.29 -8.31
N THR A 47 8.39 18.25 -9.13
CA THR A 47 9.71 17.59 -9.25
C THR A 47 10.74 18.58 -9.77
N PHE A 48 10.42 19.33 -10.83
CA PHE A 48 11.29 20.38 -11.35
C PHE A 48 11.63 21.40 -10.27
N TYR A 49 10.63 21.96 -9.60
CA TYR A 49 10.83 22.92 -8.51
C TYR A 49 11.74 22.35 -7.40
N LEU A 50 11.46 21.15 -6.89
CA LEU A 50 12.28 20.51 -5.85
C LEU A 50 13.73 20.29 -6.31
N THR A 51 13.96 19.92 -7.57
CA THR A 51 15.31 19.78 -8.10
C THR A 51 16.08 21.10 -8.13
N THR A 52 15.41 22.23 -8.37
CA THR A 52 16.05 23.56 -8.33
C THR A 52 16.44 24.00 -6.92
N LEU A 53 15.92 23.37 -5.87
CA LEU A 53 16.28 23.66 -4.48
C LEU A 53 17.49 22.83 -3.98
N CYS A 54 17.92 21.83 -4.75
CA CYS A 54 18.99 20.92 -4.36
C CYS A 54 20.36 21.50 -4.74
N HIS A 55 21.20 21.81 -3.75
CA HIS A 55 22.53 22.38 -3.95
C HIS A 55 23.52 21.89 -2.89
N GLY A 56 24.81 21.86 -3.25
CA GLY A 56 25.87 21.44 -2.35
C GLY A 56 25.66 20.00 -1.86
N GLU A 57 25.50 19.82 -0.56
CA GLU A 57 25.35 18.50 0.08
C GLU A 57 24.07 17.75 -0.32
N THR A 58 23.06 18.43 -0.87
CA THR A 58 21.78 17.82 -1.28
C THR A 58 21.66 17.61 -2.79
N GLU A 59 22.70 17.88 -3.58
CA GLU A 59 22.64 17.78 -5.05
C GLU A 59 22.22 16.38 -5.53
N TRP A 60 22.64 15.33 -4.82
CA TRP A 60 22.25 13.95 -5.11
C TRP A 60 20.73 13.71 -4.98
N MET A 61 20.02 14.47 -4.15
CA MET A 61 18.57 14.38 -3.99
C MET A 61 17.81 14.79 -5.25
N ALA A 62 18.36 15.70 -6.06
CA ALA A 62 17.75 16.08 -7.32
C ALA A 62 17.55 14.85 -8.23
N LYS A 63 18.57 13.98 -8.30
CA LYS A 63 18.50 12.71 -9.03
C LYS A 63 17.45 11.78 -8.42
N MET A 64 17.35 11.74 -7.10
CA MET A 64 16.35 10.94 -6.39
C MET A 64 14.91 11.39 -6.71
N PHE A 65 14.62 12.69 -6.75
CA PHE A 65 13.29 13.18 -7.13
C PHE A 65 12.92 12.81 -8.56
N VAL A 66 13.86 12.93 -9.50
CA VAL A 66 13.63 12.53 -10.90
C VAL A 66 13.38 11.03 -11.00
N MET A 67 14.17 10.19 -10.32
CA MET A 67 13.95 8.74 -10.28
C MET A 67 12.62 8.38 -9.62
N TYR A 68 12.22 9.11 -8.58
CA TYR A 68 10.94 8.90 -7.92
C TYR A 68 9.77 9.26 -8.84
N LEU A 69 9.83 10.39 -9.56
CA LEU A 69 8.84 10.74 -10.58
C LEU A 69 8.72 9.63 -11.63
N ALA A 70 9.85 9.15 -12.16
CA ALA A 70 9.86 8.05 -13.13
C ALA A 70 9.23 6.77 -12.56
N SER A 71 9.53 6.43 -11.30
CA SER A 71 8.92 5.30 -10.59
C SER A 71 7.42 5.49 -10.42
N LEU A 72 6.94 6.68 -10.04
CA LEU A 72 5.51 6.94 -9.89
C LEU A 72 4.75 6.84 -11.21
N LEU A 73 5.32 7.35 -12.31
CA LEU A 73 4.75 7.22 -13.65
C LEU A 73 4.72 5.76 -14.09
N PHE A 74 5.83 5.03 -13.91
CA PHE A 74 5.90 3.60 -14.21
C PHE A 74 4.83 2.82 -13.44
N ASN A 75 4.71 3.02 -12.13
CA ASN A 75 3.71 2.36 -11.30
C ASN A 75 2.28 2.70 -11.74
N SER A 76 2.01 3.98 -12.04
CA SER A 76 0.69 4.44 -12.47
C SER A 76 0.24 3.80 -13.79
N CYS A 77 1.17 3.61 -14.74
CA CYS A 77 0.88 3.03 -16.05
C CYS A 77 0.85 1.49 -16.04
N THR A 78 1.66 0.85 -15.19
CA THR A 78 1.82 -0.62 -15.19
C THR A 78 0.91 -1.32 -14.19
N TYR A 79 0.37 -0.61 -13.20
CA TYR A 79 -0.43 -1.20 -12.14
C TYR A 79 -1.60 -2.06 -12.66
N THR A 80 -2.49 -1.49 -13.48
CA THR A 80 -3.70 -2.19 -13.95
C THR A 80 -3.37 -3.40 -14.84
N PRO A 81 -2.48 -3.29 -15.85
CA PRO A 81 -2.05 -4.46 -16.61
C PRO A 81 -1.42 -5.56 -15.74
N LEU A 82 -0.60 -5.20 -14.75
CA LEU A 82 0.04 -6.17 -13.85
C LEU A 82 -0.96 -6.80 -12.85
N LYS A 83 -1.97 -6.05 -12.39
CA LYS A 83 -3.09 -6.58 -11.58
C LYS A 83 -3.72 -7.78 -12.29
N TYR A 84 -3.93 -7.69 -13.61
CA TYR A 84 -4.66 -8.68 -14.40
C TYR A 84 -3.90 -10.00 -14.62
N ILE A 85 -2.59 -10.02 -14.33
CA ILE A 85 -1.72 -11.21 -14.46
C ILE A 85 -1.08 -11.61 -13.11
N ALA A 86 -1.76 -11.30 -12.00
CA ALA A 86 -1.37 -11.65 -10.64
C ALA A 86 -0.05 -10.98 -10.15
N LEU A 87 0.43 -9.96 -10.86
CA LEU A 87 1.62 -9.19 -10.50
C LEU A 87 1.30 -7.84 -9.85
N GLY A 88 0.02 -7.52 -9.62
CA GLY A 88 -0.44 -6.25 -9.03
C GLY A 88 0.25 -5.82 -7.71
N PRO A 89 0.65 -6.73 -6.80
CA PRO A 89 1.37 -6.33 -5.59
C PRO A 89 2.78 -5.78 -5.83
N ILE A 90 3.44 -6.15 -6.93
CA ILE A 90 4.80 -5.68 -7.24
C ILE A 90 4.85 -4.16 -7.39
N PRO A 91 4.06 -3.52 -8.28
CA PRO A 91 4.07 -2.06 -8.39
C PRO A 91 3.61 -1.37 -7.10
N PHE A 92 2.68 -1.98 -6.35
CA PHE A 92 2.28 -1.42 -5.04
C PHE A 92 3.44 -1.41 -4.03
N VAL A 93 4.18 -2.51 -3.91
CA VAL A 93 5.36 -2.62 -3.02
C VAL A 93 6.46 -1.67 -3.48
N MET A 94 6.71 -1.57 -4.79
CA MET A 94 7.65 -0.60 -5.34
C MET A 94 7.25 0.82 -4.95
N TYR A 95 5.99 1.22 -5.21
CA TYR A 95 5.46 2.51 -4.82
C TYR A 95 5.69 2.81 -3.33
N ALA A 96 5.31 1.89 -2.44
CA ALA A 96 5.46 2.07 -0.99
C ALA A 96 6.93 2.23 -0.58
N THR A 97 7.84 1.40 -1.10
CA THR A 97 9.27 1.45 -0.79
C THR A 97 9.94 2.71 -1.33
N PHE A 98 9.67 3.10 -2.59
CA PHE A 98 10.24 4.32 -3.16
C PHE A 98 9.74 5.57 -2.45
N THR A 99 8.43 5.61 -2.12
CA THR A 99 7.84 6.73 -1.37
C THR A 99 8.50 6.87 0.00
N TRP A 100 8.58 5.78 0.76
CA TRP A 100 9.26 5.76 2.05
C TRP A 100 10.73 6.16 1.93
N GLY A 101 11.45 5.65 0.94
CA GLY A 101 12.86 5.97 0.70
C GLY A 101 13.10 7.46 0.43
N ILE A 102 12.23 8.11 -0.35
CA ILE A 102 12.34 9.56 -0.61
C ILE A 102 12.05 10.37 0.65
N TYR A 103 11.02 10.02 1.43
CA TYR A 103 10.77 10.69 2.71
C TYR A 103 11.93 10.52 3.68
N HIS A 104 12.52 9.32 3.76
CA HIS A 104 13.70 9.09 4.56
C HIS A 104 14.86 10.00 4.13
N CYS A 105 15.16 10.06 2.82
CA CYS A 105 16.21 10.92 2.29
C CYS A 105 15.95 12.38 2.67
N LEU A 106 14.72 12.87 2.48
CA LEU A 106 14.30 14.23 2.81
C LEU A 106 14.52 14.59 4.28
N PHE A 107 14.17 13.70 5.21
CA PHE A 107 14.26 14.00 6.64
C PHE A 107 15.65 13.76 7.24
N THR A 108 16.49 12.94 6.61
CA THR A 108 17.78 12.52 7.20
C THR A 108 19.00 12.97 6.40
N ASN A 109 18.81 13.51 5.19
CA ASN A 109 19.88 13.78 4.24
C ASN A 109 20.82 12.59 4.01
N SER A 110 20.29 11.36 4.04
CA SER A 110 21.06 10.13 3.87
C SER A 110 20.24 9.05 3.15
N LEU A 111 20.92 8.06 2.58
CA LEU A 111 20.23 6.90 2.00
C LEU A 111 19.75 5.95 3.10
N PRO A 112 18.60 5.26 2.91
CA PRO A 112 18.14 4.27 3.86
C PRO A 112 19.14 3.12 4.01
N THR A 113 19.47 2.82 5.26
CA THR A 113 20.30 1.67 5.65
C THR A 113 19.47 0.38 5.68
N PRO A 114 20.11 -0.81 5.60
CA PRO A 114 19.40 -2.09 5.71
C PRO A 114 18.56 -2.21 6.98
N MET A 115 19.03 -1.66 8.11
CA MET A 115 18.29 -1.65 9.36
C MET A 115 16.99 -0.85 9.25
N GLN A 116 17.04 0.32 8.62
CA GLN A 116 15.85 1.14 8.40
C GLN A 116 14.85 0.45 7.46
N SER A 117 15.33 -0.31 6.46
CA SER A 117 14.48 -1.15 5.63
C SER A 117 13.81 -2.27 6.43
N ILE A 118 14.53 -2.92 7.34
CA ILE A 118 13.97 -3.92 8.26
C ILE A 118 12.88 -3.30 9.15
N LEU A 119 13.08 -2.08 9.64
CA LEU A 119 12.10 -1.36 10.45
C LEU A 119 10.86 -0.92 9.68
N PHE A 120 10.97 -0.76 8.36
CA PHE A 120 9.85 -0.45 7.46
C PHE A 120 9.08 -1.69 7.00
N ALA A 121 9.71 -2.87 7.05
CA ALA A 121 9.10 -4.12 6.58
C ALA A 121 7.72 -4.44 7.21
N PRO A 122 7.48 -4.24 8.52
CA PRO A 122 6.15 -4.46 9.09
C PRO A 122 5.08 -3.54 8.50
N GLN A 123 5.38 -2.26 8.28
CA GLN A 123 4.45 -1.32 7.64
C GLN A 123 4.18 -1.74 6.21
N LEU A 124 5.20 -2.20 5.49
CA LEU A 124 5.03 -2.71 4.13
C LEU A 124 4.11 -3.95 4.10
N ILE A 125 4.26 -4.89 5.04
CA ILE A 125 3.36 -6.04 5.19
C ILE A 125 1.94 -5.57 5.49
N PHE A 126 1.76 -4.64 6.44
CA PHE A 126 0.47 -4.05 6.77
C PHE A 126 -0.22 -3.41 5.54
N LEU A 127 0.50 -2.55 4.82
CA LEU A 127 0.01 -1.86 3.64
C LEU A 127 -0.39 -2.86 2.56
N THR A 128 0.47 -3.84 2.29
CA THR A 128 0.23 -4.88 1.28
C THR A 128 -0.95 -5.77 1.65
N THR A 129 -1.14 -6.08 2.94
CA THR A 129 -2.29 -6.85 3.43
C THR A 129 -3.59 -6.09 3.22
N CYS A 130 -3.63 -4.80 3.57
CA CYS A 130 -4.81 -3.97 3.37
C CYS A 130 -5.14 -3.79 1.87
N PHE A 131 -4.10 -3.62 1.07
CA PHE A 131 -4.21 -3.51 -0.38
C PHE A 131 -4.80 -4.77 -1.02
N LEU A 132 -4.26 -5.95 -0.68
CA LEU A 132 -4.76 -7.24 -1.15
C LEU A 132 -6.14 -7.60 -0.61
N ALA A 133 -6.50 -7.12 0.59
CA ALA A 133 -7.87 -7.26 1.09
C ALA A 133 -8.89 -6.51 0.20
N GLY A 134 -8.45 -5.47 -0.51
CA GLY A 134 -9.22 -4.82 -1.58
C GLY A 134 -9.52 -5.79 -2.74
N TYR A 135 -8.52 -6.52 -3.23
CA TYR A 135 -8.73 -7.55 -4.27
C TYR A 135 -9.67 -8.66 -3.82
N HIS A 136 -9.67 -8.99 -2.52
CA HIS A 136 -10.62 -9.95 -1.97
C HIS A 136 -12.07 -9.44 -1.97
N ARG A 137 -12.28 -8.15 -1.71
CA ARG A 137 -13.61 -7.52 -1.82
C ARG A 137 -14.14 -7.63 -3.25
N ASP A 138 -13.27 -7.39 -4.23
CA ASP A 138 -13.63 -7.30 -5.65
C ASP A 138 -13.55 -8.66 -6.38
N ILE A 139 -13.38 -9.76 -5.64
CA ILE A 139 -13.10 -11.09 -6.21
C ILE A 139 -14.17 -11.56 -7.20
N GLU A 140 -15.45 -11.30 -6.93
CA GLU A 140 -16.55 -11.74 -7.78
C GLU A 140 -16.65 -10.93 -9.08
N GLU A 141 -16.31 -9.64 -9.04
CA GLU A 141 -16.27 -8.75 -10.21
C GLU A 141 -15.06 -9.09 -11.07
N ASP A 142 -13.87 -9.21 -10.46
CA ASP A 142 -12.62 -9.58 -11.13
C ASP A 142 -12.74 -10.98 -11.78
N GLU A 143 -13.37 -11.97 -11.11
CA GLU A 143 -13.61 -13.31 -11.69
C GLU A 143 -14.53 -13.27 -12.91
N LYS A 144 -15.62 -12.49 -12.87
CA LYS A 144 -16.54 -12.33 -14.00
C LYS A 144 -15.88 -11.65 -15.20
N ALA A 145 -14.98 -10.70 -14.95
CA ALA A 145 -14.20 -10.02 -15.97
C ALA A 145 -13.00 -10.84 -16.50
N GLY A 146 -12.77 -12.05 -15.96
CA GLY A 146 -11.64 -12.91 -16.37
C GLY A 146 -10.27 -12.42 -15.88
N ILE A 147 -10.25 -11.52 -14.88
CA ILE A 147 -9.03 -10.94 -14.31
C ILE A 147 -8.37 -11.95 -13.37
N LYS A 148 -7.11 -12.28 -13.65
CA LYS A 148 -6.31 -13.19 -12.82
C LYS A 148 -5.49 -12.38 -11.84
N THR A 149 -6.04 -12.06 -10.67
CA THR A 149 -5.28 -11.53 -9.53
C THR A 149 -4.74 -12.69 -8.68
N ILE A 150 -3.78 -12.42 -7.79
CA ILE A 150 -3.37 -13.43 -6.79
C ILE A 150 -4.58 -13.94 -5.99
N ILE A 151 -5.53 -13.06 -5.71
CA ILE A 151 -6.71 -13.38 -4.91
C ILE A 151 -7.72 -14.22 -5.69
N THR A 152 -8.01 -13.90 -6.96
CA THR A 152 -8.92 -14.72 -7.78
C THR A 152 -8.31 -16.10 -8.07
N MET A 153 -7.00 -16.19 -8.26
CA MET A 153 -6.30 -17.48 -8.43
C MET A 153 -6.38 -18.39 -7.19
N LEU A 154 -6.38 -17.80 -5.98
CA LEU A 154 -6.53 -18.56 -4.74
C LEU A 154 -8.00 -18.91 -4.46
N GLY A 155 -8.93 -18.10 -4.93
CA GLY A 155 -10.36 -18.19 -4.62
C GLY A 155 -10.71 -17.61 -3.25
N LYS A 156 -12.02 -17.47 -2.99
CA LYS A 156 -12.57 -16.74 -1.84
C LYS A 156 -12.07 -17.24 -0.48
N LYS A 157 -12.06 -18.55 -0.21
CA LYS A 157 -11.63 -19.08 1.09
C LYS A 157 -10.12 -19.01 1.30
N ASN A 158 -9.33 -19.42 0.29
CA ASN A 158 -7.88 -19.47 0.44
C ASN A 158 -7.25 -18.08 0.44
N SER A 159 -7.86 -17.10 -0.24
CA SER A 159 -7.40 -15.70 -0.17
C SER A 159 -7.51 -15.13 1.24
N ILE A 160 -8.54 -15.50 2.02
CA ILE A 160 -8.65 -15.08 3.43
C ILE A 160 -7.56 -15.74 4.28
N ILE A 161 -7.26 -17.02 4.05
CA ILE A 161 -6.16 -17.71 4.74
C ILE A 161 -4.83 -17.02 4.43
N PHE A 162 -4.59 -16.69 3.16
CA PHE A 162 -3.40 -15.95 2.72
C PHE A 162 -3.28 -14.57 3.38
N LEU A 163 -4.36 -13.79 3.41
CA LEU A 163 -4.39 -12.49 4.08
C LEU A 163 -4.20 -12.61 5.60
N SER A 164 -4.77 -13.65 6.21
CA SER A 164 -4.57 -13.96 7.63
C SER A 164 -3.10 -14.27 7.93
N PHE A 165 -2.43 -15.00 7.02
CA PHE A 165 -1.01 -15.30 7.13
C PHE A 165 -0.15 -14.03 7.02
N LEU A 166 -0.45 -13.11 6.11
CA LEU A 166 0.25 -11.82 6.02
C LEU A 166 0.03 -10.97 7.30
N ALA A 167 -1.18 -10.95 7.84
CA ALA A 167 -1.46 -10.29 9.11
C ALA A 167 -0.71 -10.93 10.28
N LEU A 168 -0.58 -12.27 10.30
CA LEU A 168 0.24 -12.96 11.28
C LEU A 168 1.72 -12.57 11.14
N LEU A 169 2.26 -12.52 9.92
CA LEU A 169 3.63 -12.06 9.66
C LEU A 169 3.86 -10.64 10.16
N PHE A 170 2.88 -9.75 10.03
CA PHE A 170 2.94 -8.41 10.62
C PHE A 170 3.16 -8.50 12.15
N PHE A 171 2.35 -9.26 12.89
CA PHE A 171 2.52 -9.39 14.35
C PHE A 171 3.82 -10.10 14.76
N VAL A 172 4.22 -11.13 14.01
CA VAL A 172 5.50 -11.83 14.23
C VAL A 172 6.67 -10.87 14.02
N SER A 173 6.65 -10.06 12.95
CA SER A 173 7.69 -9.07 12.67
C SER A 173 7.78 -8.01 13.77
N MET A 174 6.66 -7.52 14.30
CA MET A 174 6.65 -6.60 15.45
C MET A 174 7.26 -7.24 16.70
N THR A 175 6.90 -8.49 16.97
CA THR A 175 7.43 -9.24 18.12
C THR A 175 8.95 -9.41 18.01
N PHE A 176 9.43 -9.81 16.83
CA PHE A 176 10.86 -9.91 16.54
C PHE A 176 11.58 -8.58 16.75
N LEU A 177 11.03 -7.48 16.21
CA LEU A 177 11.61 -6.14 16.34
C LEU A 177 11.61 -5.62 17.78
N ALA A 178 10.60 -5.95 18.59
CA ALA A 178 10.57 -5.59 20.00
C ALA A 178 11.76 -6.19 20.76
N PHE A 179 12.04 -7.47 20.55
CA PHE A 179 13.16 -8.16 21.19
C PHE A 179 14.50 -7.74 20.62
N TYR A 180 14.62 -7.68 19.30
CA TYR A 180 15.86 -7.27 18.63
C TYR A 180 16.24 -5.83 18.99
N GLY A 181 15.29 -4.90 18.99
CA GLY A 181 15.49 -3.50 19.34
C GLY A 181 15.57 -3.20 20.83
N GLN A 182 15.33 -4.20 21.68
CA GLN A 182 15.14 -4.04 23.13
C GLN A 182 14.12 -2.95 23.49
N ASN A 183 13.09 -2.80 22.66
CA ASN A 183 12.02 -1.83 22.83
C ASN A 183 10.69 -2.57 23.04
N ASN A 184 10.40 -2.86 24.30
CA ASN A 184 9.20 -3.58 24.70
C ASN A 184 7.89 -2.81 24.40
N LEU A 185 7.95 -1.50 24.14
CA LEU A 185 6.77 -0.72 23.76
C LEU A 185 6.19 -1.20 22.43
N ILE A 186 7.01 -1.79 21.54
CA ILE A 186 6.55 -2.36 20.27
C ILE A 186 5.58 -3.53 20.51
N LEU A 187 5.63 -4.22 21.65
CA LEU A 187 4.68 -5.29 21.97
C LEU A 187 3.24 -4.75 22.17
N SER A 188 3.05 -3.45 22.40
CA SER A 188 1.72 -2.84 22.45
C SER A 188 0.94 -2.99 21.13
N THR A 189 1.64 -3.24 20.01
CA THR A 189 1.03 -3.55 18.71
C THR A 189 0.14 -4.79 18.75
N LEU A 190 0.41 -5.74 19.66
CA LEU A 190 -0.35 -6.98 19.84
C LEU A 190 -1.75 -6.75 20.41
N VAL A 191 -2.07 -5.54 20.90
CA VAL A 191 -3.43 -5.15 21.29
C VAL A 191 -4.42 -5.29 20.11
N ALA A 192 -3.94 -5.13 18.87
CA ALA A 192 -4.77 -5.31 17.68
C ALA A 192 -5.04 -6.79 17.33
N LEU A 193 -4.28 -7.75 17.89
CA LEU A 193 -4.32 -9.16 17.51
C LEU A 193 -5.69 -9.82 17.71
N PRO A 194 -6.39 -9.67 18.86
CA PRO A 194 -7.69 -10.32 19.07
C PRO A 194 -8.75 -9.82 18.07
N LYS A 195 -8.74 -8.52 17.77
CA LYS A 195 -9.66 -7.90 16.81
C LYS A 195 -9.36 -8.38 15.39
N SER A 196 -8.10 -8.42 14.99
CA SER A 196 -7.68 -8.96 13.69
C SER A 196 -8.10 -10.41 13.52
N PHE A 197 -7.86 -11.27 14.52
CA PHE A 197 -8.26 -12.67 14.48
C PHE A 197 -9.77 -12.84 14.30
N LYS A 198 -10.57 -12.05 15.03
CA LYS A 198 -12.03 -12.06 14.90
C LYS A 198 -12.47 -11.72 13.46
N ILE A 199 -11.92 -10.66 12.86
CA ILE A 199 -12.26 -10.22 11.50
C ILE A 199 -11.89 -11.27 10.46
N PHE A 200 -10.69 -11.87 10.55
CA PHE A 200 -10.30 -12.93 9.62
C PHE A 200 -11.16 -14.19 9.75
N LYS A 201 -11.53 -14.55 10.98
CA LYS A 201 -12.47 -15.65 11.23
C LYS A 201 -13.85 -15.35 10.66
N GLU A 202 -14.38 -14.16 10.91
CA GLU A 202 -15.69 -13.74 10.38
C GLU A 202 -15.68 -13.68 8.86
N GLY A 203 -14.63 -13.12 8.25
CA GLY A 203 -14.47 -13.10 6.80
C GLY A 203 -14.50 -14.51 6.19
N TYR A 204 -13.89 -15.49 6.85
CA TYR A 204 -13.88 -16.88 6.36
C TYR A 204 -15.28 -17.51 6.28
N TYR A 205 -16.19 -17.12 7.18
CA TYR A 205 -17.54 -17.71 7.28
C TYR A 205 -18.66 -16.82 6.72
N SER A 206 -18.42 -15.53 6.47
CA SER A 206 -19.47 -14.56 6.15
C SER A 206 -19.23 -13.79 4.85
N SER A 207 -20.12 -12.83 4.54
CA SER A 207 -20.06 -12.01 3.32
C SER A 207 -18.85 -11.07 3.33
N THR A 208 -18.29 -10.87 2.14
CA THR A 208 -17.04 -10.14 1.88
C THR A 208 -17.21 -8.64 1.67
N SER A 209 -18.45 -8.16 1.70
CA SER A 209 -18.77 -6.73 1.62
C SER A 209 -18.10 -5.98 2.77
N GLN A 210 -17.18 -5.07 2.45
CA GLN A 210 -16.38 -4.26 3.37
C GLN A 210 -15.21 -4.95 4.11
N PHE A 211 -14.82 -6.17 3.71
CA PHE A 211 -13.72 -6.88 4.36
C PHE A 211 -12.41 -6.07 4.41
N ASN A 212 -12.08 -5.36 3.32
CA ASN A 212 -10.92 -4.47 3.23
C ASN A 212 -10.89 -3.37 4.31
N TYR A 213 -12.03 -2.71 4.55
CA TYR A 213 -12.15 -1.65 5.56
C TYR A 213 -12.01 -2.20 6.98
N GLN A 214 -12.54 -3.40 7.23
CA GLN A 214 -12.42 -4.06 8.53
C GLN A 214 -10.96 -4.45 8.82
N VAL A 215 -10.26 -5.05 7.85
CA VAL A 215 -8.83 -5.38 7.95
C VAL A 215 -8.00 -4.13 8.23
N LEU A 216 -8.24 -3.04 7.48
CA LEU A 216 -7.58 -1.76 7.69
C LEU A 216 -7.84 -1.22 9.11
N ALA A 217 -9.09 -1.20 9.56
CA ALA A 217 -9.46 -0.68 10.86
C ALA A 217 -8.85 -1.47 12.03
N ALA A 218 -8.62 -2.77 11.88
CA ALA A 218 -7.97 -3.57 12.91
C ALA A 218 -6.46 -3.38 12.92
N LEU A 219 -5.79 -3.52 11.77
CA LEU A 219 -4.33 -3.45 11.72
C LEU A 219 -3.80 -2.02 11.91
N ARG A 220 -4.58 -0.98 11.57
CA ARG A 220 -4.20 0.43 11.79
C ARG A 220 -3.92 0.72 13.27
N VAL A 221 -4.66 0.11 14.20
CA VAL A 221 -4.42 0.29 15.64
C VAL A 221 -3.03 -0.21 16.01
N GLY A 222 -2.67 -1.42 15.56
CA GLY A 222 -1.34 -1.98 15.76
C GLY A 222 -0.26 -1.12 15.11
N CYS A 223 -0.46 -0.67 13.86
CA CYS A 223 0.49 0.20 13.17
C CYS A 223 0.69 1.55 13.90
N GLY A 224 -0.37 2.15 14.44
CA GLY A 224 -0.29 3.38 15.23
C GLY A 224 0.56 3.20 16.50
N PHE A 225 0.34 2.11 17.24
CA PHE A 225 1.17 1.77 18.40
C PHE A 225 2.64 1.55 18.02
N TYR A 226 2.91 0.93 16.88
CA TYR A 226 4.28 0.72 16.41
C TYR A 226 5.01 2.03 16.13
N ILE A 227 4.38 2.93 15.37
CA ILE A 227 4.95 4.24 15.04
C ILE A 227 5.22 5.04 16.33
N GLY A 228 4.27 5.03 17.26
CA GLY A 228 4.45 5.67 18.57
C GLY A 228 5.58 5.05 19.40
N ALA A 229 5.71 3.71 19.39
CA ALA A 229 6.74 2.99 20.13
C ALA A 229 8.16 3.28 19.58
N ILE A 230 8.32 3.38 18.26
CA ILE A 230 9.59 3.80 17.66
C ILE A 230 9.91 5.25 18.05
N GLY A 231 8.93 6.15 17.98
CA GLY A 231 9.12 7.56 18.30
C GLY A 231 9.51 7.83 19.75
N ILE A 232 8.93 7.08 20.71
CA ILE A 232 9.17 7.26 22.15
C ILE A 232 10.40 6.45 22.63
N GLY A 233 10.46 5.17 22.27
CA GLY A 233 11.44 4.24 22.84
C GLY A 233 12.78 4.22 22.08
N GLY A 234 12.82 4.79 20.87
CA GLY A 234 13.97 4.64 19.98
C GLY A 234 14.28 3.18 19.65
N PHE A 235 15.42 2.98 19.00
CA PHE A 235 16.00 1.65 18.77
C PHE A 235 17.45 1.71 19.24
N LYS A 236 17.80 0.96 20.28
CA LYS A 236 19.14 1.01 20.88
C LYS A 236 20.26 0.56 19.94
N HIS A 237 19.93 -0.15 18.87
CA HIS A 237 20.86 -0.61 17.84
C HIS A 237 20.94 0.29 16.59
N LEU A 238 20.31 1.47 16.61
CA LEU A 238 20.34 2.45 15.52
C LEU A 238 21.22 3.69 15.82
N ILE A 239 21.81 3.76 17.02
CA ILE A 239 22.74 4.83 17.44
C ILE A 239 24.14 4.24 17.51
#